data_AF-A0A2P5ERQ3-F1
#
_entry.id   AF-A0A2P5ERQ3-F1
#
_cell.length_a   1.000
_cell.length_b   1.000
_cell.length_c   1.000
_cell.angle_alpha   90.00
_cell.angle_beta   90.00
_cell.angle_gamma   90.00
#
_symmetry.space_group_name_H-M   'P 1'
#
loop_
_entity.id
_entity.type
_entity.pdbx_description
1 polymer ?
#
loop_
_entity_poly.entity_id
_entity_poly.type
_entity_poly.pdbx_seq_one_letter_code
_entity_poly.pdbx_strand_id
1 'polypeptide(L)'
;MLITFVPKIAPQAVKSAEIIQGDGGVGTNKKITFGEGSNFNYVKHMVDGVDNENFVYSYSLIEGERSSTSKYHTVGDVEIKEEHVKEGKEKASHLFRLIESYLVENPDAYS
;
A
#
# COMPACT_ATOMS: atom_id res chain seq x y z
N MET A 1 8.36 4.98 10.00
CA MET A 1 8.39 3.77 10.87
C MET A 1 7.46 2.64 10.37
N LEU A 2 6.24 2.94 9.88
CA LEU A 2 5.31 1.92 9.33
C LEU A 2 5.83 1.11 8.12
N ILE A 3 6.66 1.71 7.27
CA ILE A 3 7.22 1.09 6.05
C ILE A 3 7.99 -0.20 6.36
N THR A 4 8.71 -0.23 7.47
CA THR A 4 9.63 -1.33 7.79
C THR A 4 8.93 -2.56 8.39
N PHE A 5 7.64 -2.43 8.70
CA PHE A 5 6.95 -3.39 9.55
C PHE A 5 6.10 -4.39 8.78
N VAL A 6 5.45 -3.91 7.71
CA VAL A 6 4.62 -4.75 6.84
C VAL A 6 5.38 -5.97 6.28
N PRO A 7 6.64 -5.86 5.81
CA PRO A 7 7.38 -7.02 5.35
C PRO A 7 7.69 -8.06 6.43
N LYS A 8 7.71 -7.66 7.71
CA LYS A 8 7.93 -8.59 8.83
C LYS A 8 6.66 -9.32 9.23
N ILE A 9 5.52 -8.64 9.19
CA ILE A 9 4.21 -9.19 9.56
C ILE A 9 3.65 -10.08 8.44
N ALA A 10 3.81 -9.64 7.19
CA ALA A 10 3.23 -10.29 6.02
C ALA A 10 4.24 -10.37 4.85
N PRO A 11 5.37 -11.07 5.02
CA PRO A 11 6.41 -11.21 3.98
C PRO A 11 5.89 -11.79 2.65
N GLN A 12 4.84 -12.60 2.73
CA GLN A 12 4.15 -13.17 1.56
C GLN A 12 3.39 -12.13 0.74
N ALA A 13 2.93 -11.05 1.37
CA ALA A 13 2.21 -9.96 0.70
C ALA A 13 3.19 -8.87 0.26
N VAL A 14 4.08 -8.44 1.15
CA VAL A 14 5.10 -7.41 0.88
C VAL A 14 6.47 -7.97 1.24
N LYS A 15 7.36 -8.03 0.26
CA LYS A 15 8.73 -8.51 0.44
C LYS A 15 9.65 -7.43 1.01
N SER A 16 9.52 -6.21 0.51
CA SER A 16 10.26 -5.06 1.04
C SER A 16 9.49 -3.77 0.82
N ALA A 17 9.77 -2.78 1.66
CA ALA A 17 9.33 -1.41 1.44
C ALA A 17 10.47 -0.46 1.83
N GLU A 18 10.84 0.42 0.91
CA GLU A 18 12.07 1.21 0.97
C GLU A 18 11.75 2.67 0.64
N ILE A 19 12.31 3.61 1.41
CA ILE A 19 12.29 5.03 1.03
C ILE A 19 13.39 5.24 -0.01
N ILE A 20 12.99 5.62 -1.23
CA ILE A 20 13.92 5.96 -2.31
C ILE A 20 14.38 7.42 -2.18
N GLN A 21 13.49 8.29 -1.72
CA GLN A 21 13.75 9.71 -1.51
C GLN A 21 12.81 10.27 -0.44
N GLY A 22 13.31 11.18 0.40
CA GLY A 22 12.53 11.83 1.46
C GLY A 22 12.76 11.24 2.84
N ASP A 23 11.96 11.66 3.81
CA ASP A 23 12.12 11.38 5.24
C ASP A 23 10.96 10.55 5.83
N GLY A 24 9.92 10.30 5.03
CA GLY A 24 8.69 9.63 5.45
C GLY A 24 7.44 10.50 5.33
N GLY A 25 7.58 11.84 5.30
CA GLY A 25 6.51 12.82 5.17
C GLY A 25 6.09 13.12 3.73
N VAL A 26 5.37 14.22 3.52
CA VAL A 26 4.89 14.68 2.20
C VAL A 26 6.07 14.85 1.24
N GLY A 27 5.92 14.38 0.00
CA GLY A 27 6.96 14.34 -1.02
C GLY A 27 7.89 13.13 -0.94
N THR A 28 7.74 12.26 0.07
CA THR A 28 8.56 11.03 0.17
C THR A 28 8.18 10.04 -0.93
N ASN A 29 9.17 9.59 -1.68
CA ASN A 29 9.05 8.50 -2.65
C ASN A 29 9.46 7.19 -2.00
N LYS A 30 8.56 6.22 -2.06
CA LYS A 30 8.69 4.90 -1.45
C LYS A 30 8.52 3.85 -2.53
N LYS A 31 9.29 2.76 -2.47
CA LYS A 31 9.15 1.59 -3.34
C LYS A 31 8.70 0.41 -2.49
N ILE A 32 7.58 -0.19 -2.86
CA ILE A 32 7.05 -1.41 -2.24
C ILE A 32 7.25 -2.54 -3.23
N THR A 33 8.00 -3.56 -2.82
CA THR A 33 8.18 -4.82 -3.56
C THR A 33 7.21 -5.84 -2.99
N PHE A 34 6.36 -6.42 -3.82
CA PHE A 34 5.39 -7.41 -3.36
C PHE A 34 6.01 -8.82 -3.31
N GLY A 35 5.43 -9.69 -2.48
CA GLY A 35 5.80 -11.10 -2.41
C GLY A 35 5.27 -11.91 -3.59
N GLU A 36 5.70 -13.17 -3.69
CA GLU A 36 5.44 -14.08 -4.83
C GLU A 36 3.95 -14.36 -5.12
N GLY A 37 3.04 -13.96 -4.22
CA GLY A 37 1.57 -14.06 -4.41
C GLY A 37 0.93 -12.86 -5.12
N SER A 38 1.70 -11.85 -5.53
CA SER A 38 1.19 -10.68 -6.24
C SER A 38 1.48 -10.77 -7.74
N ASN A 39 0.51 -10.40 -8.57
CA ASN A 39 0.71 -10.22 -10.01
C ASN A 39 1.58 -8.98 -10.35
N PHE A 40 2.02 -8.23 -9.34
CA PHE A 40 2.85 -7.05 -9.46
C PHE A 40 4.19 -7.29 -8.77
N ASN A 41 5.29 -6.95 -9.44
CA ASN A 41 6.63 -7.05 -8.84
C ASN A 41 6.87 -5.94 -7.81
N TYR A 42 6.57 -4.69 -8.15
CA TYR A 42 6.68 -3.54 -7.25
C TYR A 42 5.78 -2.38 -7.67
N VAL A 43 5.56 -1.44 -6.73
CA VAL A 43 5.02 -0.10 -6.98
C VAL A 43 5.91 0.95 -6.32
N LYS A 44 5.97 2.14 -6.92
CA LYS A 44 6.47 3.34 -6.27
C LYS A 44 5.29 4.25 -5.97
N HIS A 45 5.30 4.81 -4.77
CA HIS A 45 4.31 5.74 -4.29
C HIS A 45 4.98 7.00 -3.75
N MET A 46 4.37 8.14 -4.03
CA MET A 46 4.75 9.44 -3.48
C MET A 46 3.73 9.83 -2.42
N VAL A 47 4.18 10.31 -1.27
CA VAL A 47 3.28 10.81 -0.22
C VAL A 47 2.76 12.19 -0.60
N ASP A 48 1.45 12.34 -0.73
CA ASP A 48 0.83 13.61 -1.10
C ASP A 48 0.40 14.40 0.15
N GLY A 49 0.10 13.71 1.24
CA GLY A 49 -0.43 14.31 2.46
C GLY A 49 -0.31 13.38 3.66
N VAL A 50 0.01 13.96 4.81
CA VAL A 50 0.00 13.28 6.10
C VAL A 50 -0.68 14.21 7.09
N ASP A 51 -1.80 13.76 7.65
CA ASP A 51 -2.53 14.43 8.71
C ASP A 51 -2.60 13.48 9.90
N ASN A 52 -1.76 13.76 10.91
CA ASN A 52 -1.68 12.94 12.10
C ASN A 52 -2.84 13.18 13.08
N GLU A 53 -3.53 14.32 12.97
CA GLU A 53 -4.66 14.66 13.84
C GLU A 53 -5.91 13.89 13.40
N ASN A 54 -6.12 13.78 12.08
CA ASN A 54 -7.26 13.08 11.49
C ASN A 54 -6.94 11.66 10.99
N PHE A 55 -5.72 11.16 11.24
CA PHE A 55 -5.23 9.86 10.76
C PHE A 55 -5.38 9.67 9.24
N VAL A 56 -5.18 10.74 8.45
CA VAL A 56 -5.27 10.71 7.00
C VAL A 56 -3.88 10.59 6.39
N TYR A 57 -3.73 9.63 5.48
CA TYR A 57 -2.52 9.43 4.68
C TYR A 57 -2.90 9.30 3.21
N SER A 58 -2.45 10.25 2.39
CA SER A 58 -2.69 10.25 0.95
C SER A 58 -1.41 10.00 0.17
N TYR A 59 -1.52 9.25 -0.93
CA TYR A 59 -0.39 8.91 -1.78
C TYR A 59 -0.79 8.73 -3.24
N SER A 60 0.15 9.00 -4.13
CA SER A 60 0.04 8.81 -5.57
C SER A 60 0.92 7.66 -6.02
N LEU A 61 0.40 6.78 -6.87
CA LEU A 61 1.20 5.74 -7.52
C LEU A 61 1.95 6.36 -8.70
N ILE A 62 3.27 6.48 -8.58
CA ILE A 62 4.12 7.15 -9.58
C ILE A 62 4.76 6.17 -10.56
N GLU A 63 4.93 4.92 -10.15
CA GLU A 63 5.52 3.85 -10.97
C GLU A 63 5.05 2.50 -10.46
N GLY A 64 5.04 1.50 -11.32
CA GLY A 64 4.65 0.15 -10.98
C GLY A 64 4.42 -0.61 -12.26
N GLU A 65 4.57 -1.93 -12.22
CA GLU A 65 4.45 -2.77 -13.42
C GLU A 65 2.97 -2.99 -13.78
N ARG A 66 2.33 -1.89 -14.17
CA ARG A 66 1.46 -1.70 -15.33
C ARG A 66 1.41 -0.18 -15.52
N SER A 67 1.96 0.31 -16.63
CA SER A 67 1.67 1.62 -17.19
C SER A 67 0.23 1.71 -17.70
N SER A 68 -0.75 1.26 -16.91
CA SER A 68 -2.16 1.51 -17.14
C SER A 68 -2.60 2.55 -16.12
N THR A 69 -2.46 3.82 -16.51
CA THR A 69 -3.17 4.94 -15.91
C THR A 69 -4.66 4.62 -15.94
N SER A 70 -5.21 4.07 -14.87
CA SER A 70 -6.66 3.97 -14.71
C SER A 70 -7.19 5.29 -14.16
N LYS A 71 -7.30 6.29 -15.05
CA LYS A 71 -8.14 7.47 -14.81
C LYS A 71 -9.59 7.07 -15.06
N TYR A 72 -10.31 6.74 -14.00
CA TYR A 72 -11.76 6.54 -14.09
C TYR A 72 -12.46 7.89 -14.06
N HIS A 73 -12.63 8.49 -15.24
CA HIS A 73 -13.71 9.44 -15.49
C HIS A 73 -14.77 8.69 -16.29
N THR A 74 -15.82 8.22 -15.64
CA THR A 74 -16.96 7.65 -16.36
C THR A 74 -17.79 8.80 -16.94
N VAL A 75 -17.72 8.97 -18.25
CA VAL A 75 -18.80 9.55 -19.04
C VAL A 75 -19.07 8.56 -20.18
N GLY A 76 -20.15 7.79 -20.06
CA GLY A 76 -20.51 6.70 -20.97
C GLY A 76 -20.09 5.30 -20.51
N ASP A 77 -20.72 4.28 -21.10
CA ASP A 77 -20.70 2.87 -20.67
C ASP A 77 -19.32 2.21 -20.85
N VAL A 78 -18.49 2.23 -19.80
CA VAL A 78 -17.30 1.38 -19.68
C VAL A 78 -17.40 0.54 -18.42
N GLU A 79 -17.40 -0.77 -18.60
CA GLU A 79 -17.50 -1.78 -17.56
C GLU A 79 -16.14 -1.95 -16.82
N ILE A 80 -16.09 -1.54 -15.55
CA ILE A 80 -14.96 -1.88 -14.68
C ILE A 80 -15.14 -3.34 -14.25
N LYS A 81 -14.17 -4.21 -14.53
CA LYS A 81 -14.21 -5.61 -14.05
C LYS A 81 -14.21 -5.64 -12.52
N GLU A 82 -15.36 -5.90 -11.92
CA GLU A 82 -15.60 -5.96 -10.46
C GLU A 82 -14.63 -6.89 -9.72
N GLU A 83 -14.15 -7.93 -10.39
CA GLU A 83 -13.26 -8.97 -9.85
C GLU A 83 -11.96 -8.37 -9.27
N HIS A 84 -11.31 -7.43 -9.97
CA HIS A 84 -10.07 -6.82 -9.49
C HIS A 84 -10.30 -5.89 -8.28
N VAL A 85 -11.47 -5.24 -8.20
CA VAL A 85 -11.84 -4.38 -7.06
C VAL A 85 -12.08 -5.24 -5.82
N LYS A 86 -12.75 -6.39 -6.00
CA LYS A 86 -13.02 -7.35 -4.93
C LYS A 86 -11.73 -7.97 -4.39
N GLU A 87 -10.84 -8.44 -5.27
CA GLU A 87 -9.53 -8.98 -4.87
C GLU A 87 -8.69 -7.96 -4.10
N GLY A 88 -8.64 -6.71 -4.57
CA GLY A 88 -7.90 -5.63 -3.90
C GLY A 88 -8.42 -5.39 -2.48
N LYS A 89 -9.75 -5.35 -2.31
CA LYS A 89 -10.40 -5.20 -1.00
C LYS A 89 -10.12 -6.38 -0.06
N GLU A 90 -10.19 -7.61 -0.57
CA GLU A 90 -9.94 -8.82 0.23
C GLU A 90 -8.47 -8.90 0.68
N LYS A 91 -7.51 -8.60 -0.21
CA LYS A 91 -6.08 -8.55 0.12
C LYS A 91 -5.80 -7.47 1.16
N ALA A 92 -6.39 -6.28 1.03
CA ALA A 92 -6.24 -5.21 2.02
C ALA A 92 -6.83 -5.62 3.38
N SER A 93 -8.04 -6.19 3.40
CA SER A 93 -8.69 -6.68 4.62
C SER A 93 -7.85 -7.74 5.34
N HIS A 94 -7.31 -8.71 4.59
CA HIS A 94 -6.44 -9.73 5.17
C HIS A 94 -5.16 -9.13 5.77
N LEU A 95 -4.55 -8.17 5.07
CA LEU A 95 -3.38 -7.46 5.58
C LEU A 95 -3.67 -6.70 6.88
N PHE A 96 -4.81 -6.00 6.97
CA PHE A 96 -5.21 -5.30 8.19
C PHE A 96 -5.35 -6.24 9.38
N ARG A 97 -5.96 -7.42 9.18
CA ARG A 97 -6.07 -8.43 10.24
C ARG A 97 -4.72 -8.93 10.73
N LEU A 98 -3.78 -9.19 9.82
CA LEU A 98 -2.43 -9.60 10.19
C LEU A 98 -1.71 -8.53 11.02
N ILE A 99 -1.88 -7.26 10.65
CA ILE A 99 -1.32 -6.13 11.40
C ILE A 99 -1.97 -6.00 12.78
N GLU A 100 -3.30 -6.07 12.87
CA GLU A 100 -4.01 -6.06 14.15
C GLU A 100 -3.55 -7.18 15.07
N SER A 101 -3.52 -8.43 14.60
CA SER A 101 -3.05 -9.57 15.37
C SER A 101 -1.63 -9.36 15.88
N TYR A 102 -0.73 -8.84 15.03
CA TYR A 102 0.63 -8.53 15.43
C TYR A 102 0.68 -7.47 16.54
N LEU A 103 -0.08 -6.39 16.42
CA LEU A 103 -0.09 -5.30 17.41
C LEU A 103 -0.66 -5.75 18.75
N VAL A 104 -1.67 -6.63 18.75
CA VAL A 104 -2.23 -7.23 19.97
C VAL A 104 -1.20 -8.09 20.70
N GLU A 105 -0.41 -8.86 19.96
CA GLU A 105 0.64 -9.72 20.52
C GLU A 105 1.91 -8.95 20.92
N ASN A 106 2.10 -7.74 20.38
CA ASN A 106 3.29 -6.91 20.59
C ASN A 106 2.88 -5.47 20.98
N PRO A 107 2.33 -5.27 22.20
CA PRO A 107 1.79 -3.97 22.62
C PRO A 107 2.83 -2.84 22.62
N ASP A 108 4.11 -3.17 22.77
CA ASP A 108 5.22 -2.21 22.78
C ASP A 108 5.78 -1.92 21.38
N ALA A 109 5.23 -2.50 20.31
CA ALA A 109 5.76 -2.34 18.95
C ALA A 109 5.62 -0.90 18.41
N TYR A 110 4.72 -0.09 18.99
CA TYR A 110 4.42 1.29 18.58
C TYR A 110 4.24 2.27 19.76
N SER A 111 4.73 1.90 20.95
CA SER A 111 4.73 2.74 22.16
C SER A 111 5.84 3.79 22.16
#